data_AF-A0A2M7BU14-F1
#
_entry.id   AF-A0A2M7BU14-F1
#
_cell.length_a   1.000
_cell.length_b   1.000
_cell.length_c   1.000
_cell.angle_alpha   90.00
_cell.angle_beta   90.00
_cell.angle_gamma   90.00
#
_symmetry.space_group_name_H-M   'P 1'
#
loop_
_entity.id
_entity.type
_entity.pdbx_description
1 polymer ?
#
loop_
_entity_poly.entity_id
_entity_poly.type
_entity_poly.pdbx_seq_one_letter_code
_entity_poly.pdbx_strand_id
1 'polypeptide(L)'
;LDLGIQPYLIPPTLSIAIAQRLVRRLCDNCKKKIKPKKEIKDLILKEIENFSPQAKKDFEVPKPLYIWQSTGCRKCNNEGFTGRIGLFEILSMTDQLADIILKEPSEREIIKEAERQGMITMKQDGILKVLAGVTTIEEVLRVAEEK
;
A
#
# COMPACT_ATOMS: atom_id res chain seq x y z
N LEU A 1 -6.27 4.12 22.43
CA LEU A 1 -7.28 4.48 23.45
C LEU A 1 -7.29 3.47 24.58
N ASP A 2 -7.26 2.19 24.25
CA ASP A 2 -7.15 1.08 25.22
C ASP A 2 -5.92 1.18 26.15
N LEU A 3 -4.85 1.85 25.70
CA LEU A 3 -3.66 2.15 26.50
C LEU A 3 -3.87 3.27 27.56
N GLY A 4 -5.08 3.83 27.71
CA GLY A 4 -5.42 4.79 28.76
C GLY A 4 -5.05 6.26 28.48
N ILE A 5 -4.58 6.58 27.27
CA ILE A 5 -4.31 7.97 26.86
C ILE A 5 -5.63 8.74 26.78
N GLN A 6 -5.66 9.93 27.37
CA GLN A 6 -6.82 10.81 27.30
C GLN A 6 -7.06 11.27 25.85
N PRO A 7 -8.27 11.07 25.27
CA PRO A 7 -8.52 11.34 23.86
C PRO A 7 -8.17 12.78 23.41
N TYR A 8 -8.41 13.77 24.28
CA TYR A 8 -8.14 15.18 23.97
C TYR A 8 -6.65 15.51 23.79
N LEU A 9 -5.74 14.65 24.25
CA LEU A 9 -4.31 14.82 24.03
C LEU A 9 -3.87 14.34 22.64
N ILE A 10 -4.64 13.46 21.99
CA ILE A 10 -4.21 12.82 20.75
C ILE A 10 -4.16 13.83 19.58
N PRO A 11 -5.21 14.60 19.26
CA PRO A 11 -5.16 15.53 18.12
C PRO A 11 -4.03 16.57 18.16
N PRO A 12 -3.74 17.25 19.30
CA PRO A 12 -2.67 18.24 19.32
C PRO A 12 -1.26 17.65 19.33
N THR A 13 -1.09 16.34 19.59
CA THR A 13 0.23 15.69 19.71
C THR A 13 0.57 14.76 18.55
N LEU A 14 -0.43 14.16 17.92
CA LEU A 14 -0.26 13.24 16.80
C LEU A 14 -0.45 13.99 15.49
N SER A 15 0.60 14.14 14.70
CA SER A 15 0.49 14.75 13.36
C SER A 15 0.14 13.74 12.27
N ILE A 16 0.79 12.56 12.30
CA ILE A 16 0.68 11.52 11.27
C ILE A 16 0.83 10.15 11.95
N ALA A 17 0.02 9.19 11.53
CA ALA A 17 0.22 7.77 11.82
C ALA A 17 0.63 7.03 10.54
N ILE A 18 1.68 6.20 10.63
CA ILE A 18 2.19 5.42 9.49
C ILE A 18 2.13 3.94 9.84
N ALA A 19 1.42 3.16 9.02
CA ALA A 19 1.49 1.71 9.04
C ALA A 19 2.45 1.23 7.94
N GLN A 20 3.28 0.22 8.25
CA GLN A 20 4.22 -0.32 7.27
C GLN A 20 4.37 -1.85 7.33
N ARG A 21 4.65 -2.45 6.17
CA ARG A 21 5.15 -3.83 6.02
C ARG A 21 6.37 -3.85 5.12
N LEU A 22 7.23 -4.85 5.28
CA LEU A 22 8.39 -5.04 4.40
C LEU A 22 8.13 -6.17 3.40
N VAL A 23 8.39 -5.88 2.14
CA VAL A 23 8.42 -6.86 1.04
C VAL A 23 9.82 -6.94 0.45
N ARG A 24 10.14 -8.07 -0.17
CA ARG A 24 11.40 -8.25 -0.87
C ARG A 24 11.43 -7.40 -2.14
N ARG A 25 12.56 -6.75 -2.41
CA ARG A 25 12.75 -5.95 -3.64
C ARG A 25 13.31 -6.84 -4.74
N LEU A 26 12.71 -6.80 -5.92
CA LEU A 26 13.16 -7.55 -7.09
C LEU A 26 14.61 -7.22 -7.45
N CYS A 27 15.36 -8.23 -7.85
CA CYS A 27 16.70 -8.02 -8.38
C CYS A 27 16.64 -7.33 -9.74
N ASP A 28 17.23 -6.13 -9.83
CA ASP A 28 17.22 -5.33 -11.06
C ASP A 28 17.96 -6.00 -12.23
N ASN A 29 18.83 -6.99 -11.97
CA ASN A 29 19.59 -7.70 -13.00
C ASN A 29 18.82 -8.86 -13.65
N CYS A 30 17.78 -9.40 -13.00
CA CYS A 30 17.11 -10.61 -13.48
C CYS A 30 15.58 -10.54 -13.46
N LYS A 31 14.97 -9.46 -12.97
CA LYS A 31 13.51 -9.28 -13.02
C LYS A 31 13.00 -9.41 -14.46
N LYS A 32 11.90 -10.13 -14.63
CA LYS A 32 11.30 -10.37 -15.96
C LYS A 32 9.89 -9.80 -16.02
N LYS A 33 9.62 -9.04 -17.08
CA LYS A 33 8.29 -8.51 -17.39
C LYS A 33 7.40 -9.60 -17.97
N ILE A 34 6.23 -9.79 -17.40
CA ILE A 34 5.27 -10.84 -17.80
C ILE A 34 3.85 -10.28 -17.89
N LYS A 35 3.00 -10.92 -18.71
CA LYS A 35 1.56 -10.66 -18.68
C LYS A 35 0.97 -11.39 -17.47
N PRO A 36 0.24 -10.70 -16.58
CA PRO A 36 -0.40 -11.38 -15.46
C PRO A 36 -1.48 -12.35 -15.95
N LYS A 37 -1.75 -13.37 -15.12
CA LYS A 37 -2.95 -14.20 -15.26
C LYS A 37 -4.21 -13.32 -15.13
N LYS A 38 -5.33 -13.79 -15.69
CA LYS A 38 -6.61 -13.06 -15.69
C LYS A 38 -7.02 -12.61 -14.29
N GLU A 39 -6.99 -13.51 -13.31
CA GLU A 39 -7.35 -13.22 -11.91
C GLU A 39 -6.51 -12.07 -11.31
N ILE A 40 -5.19 -12.12 -11.49
CA ILE A 40 -4.28 -11.08 -11.00
C ILE A 40 -4.51 -9.76 -11.71
N LYS A 41 -4.76 -9.79 -13.02
CA LYS A 41 -5.09 -8.61 -13.80
C LYS A 41 -6.36 -7.96 -13.27
N ASP A 42 -7.41 -8.74 -13.07
CA ASP A 42 -8.71 -8.26 -12.59
C ASP A 42 -8.60 -7.70 -11.16
N LEU A 43 -7.81 -8.35 -10.29
CA LEU A 43 -7.49 -7.84 -8.96
C LEU A 43 -6.79 -6.49 -9.01
N ILE A 44 -5.74 -6.36 -9.83
CA ILE A 44 -4.99 -5.09 -9.96
C ILE A 44 -5.90 -3.98 -10.49
N LEU A 45 -6.72 -4.26 -11.50
CA LEU A 45 -7.64 -3.27 -12.07
C LEU A 45 -8.69 -2.84 -11.05
N LYS A 46 -9.29 -3.77 -10.30
CA LYS A 46 -10.24 -3.47 -9.24
C LYS A 46 -9.64 -2.57 -8.16
N GLU A 47 -8.43 -2.86 -7.72
CA GLU A 47 -7.76 -2.03 -6.71
C GLU A 47 -7.47 -0.62 -7.24
N ILE A 48 -7.01 -0.49 -8.49
CA ILE A 48 -6.80 0.82 -9.12
C ILE A 48 -8.11 1.60 -9.28
N GLU A 49 -9.22 0.92 -9.57
CA GLU A 49 -10.55 1.53 -9.60
C GLU A 49 -10.97 2.08 -8.23
N ASN A 50 -10.46 1.50 -7.14
CA ASN A 50 -10.70 1.96 -5.78
C ASN A 50 -9.69 3.02 -5.30
N PHE A 51 -8.71 3.41 -6.12
CA PHE A 51 -7.80 4.50 -5.73
C PHE A 51 -8.56 5.81 -5.55
N SER A 52 -8.06 6.63 -4.63
CA SER A 52 -8.56 7.99 -4.45
C SER A 52 -8.43 8.80 -5.76
N PRO A 53 -9.31 9.78 -6.02
CA PRO A 53 -9.22 10.60 -7.22
C PRO A 53 -7.86 11.27 -7.40
N GLN A 54 -7.19 11.61 -6.30
CA GLN A 54 -5.85 12.19 -6.31
C GLN A 54 -4.81 11.14 -6.77
N ALA A 55 -4.82 9.95 -6.18
CA ALA A 55 -3.91 8.87 -6.56
C ALA A 55 -4.07 8.43 -8.03
N LYS A 56 -5.29 8.52 -8.58
CA LYS A 56 -5.55 8.25 -10.01
C LYS A 56 -4.98 9.28 -10.96
N LYS A 57 -4.85 10.55 -10.55
CA LYS A 57 -4.26 11.61 -11.39
C LYS A 57 -2.76 11.39 -11.56
N ASP A 58 -2.11 10.91 -10.51
CA ASP A 58 -0.65 10.74 -10.49
C ASP A 58 -0.21 9.39 -11.08
N PHE A 59 -1.16 8.54 -11.49
CA PHE A 59 -0.88 7.19 -11.98
C PHE A 59 -1.69 6.81 -13.22
N GLU A 60 -1.00 6.56 -14.34
CA GLU A 60 -1.60 5.96 -15.53
C GLU A 60 -1.40 4.45 -15.56
N VAL A 61 -2.50 3.71 -15.75
CA VAL A 61 -2.44 2.26 -15.88
C VAL A 61 -1.78 1.88 -17.22
N PRO A 62 -0.66 1.16 -17.22
CA PRO A 62 0.00 0.77 -18.45
C PRO A 62 -0.90 -0.15 -19.29
N LYS A 63 -1.01 0.16 -20.58
CA LYS A 63 -1.72 -0.66 -21.59
C LYS A 63 -0.71 -1.05 -22.68
N PRO A 64 -0.33 -2.33 -22.83
CA PRO A 64 -0.80 -3.50 -22.09
C PRO A 64 -0.31 -3.52 -20.64
N LEU A 65 -1.12 -4.11 -19.75
CA LEU A 65 -0.74 -4.29 -18.35
C LEU A 65 0.28 -5.43 -18.23
N TYR A 66 1.39 -5.13 -17.58
CA TYR A 66 2.45 -6.08 -17.29
C TYR A 66 2.83 -6.00 -15.81
N ILE A 67 3.21 -7.14 -15.25
CA ILE A 67 3.80 -7.24 -13.91
C ILE A 67 5.21 -7.82 -14.02
N TRP A 68 5.91 -7.88 -12.89
CA TRP A 68 7.27 -8.37 -12.81
C TRP A 68 7.37 -9.60 -11.92
N GLN A 69 8.15 -10.58 -12.36
CA GLN A 69 8.44 -11.79 -11.60
C GLN A 69 9.94 -11.91 -11.31
N SER A 70 10.25 -12.62 -10.23
CA SER A 70 11.61 -13.04 -9.92
C SER A 70 12.01 -14.24 -10.79
N THR A 71 13.31 -14.35 -11.07
CA THR A 71 13.88 -15.48 -11.84
C THR A 71 15.12 -16.06 -11.17
N GLY A 72 15.95 -15.20 -10.58
CA GLY A 72 17.21 -15.60 -9.95
C GLY A 72 18.40 -15.43 -10.89
N CYS A 73 19.50 -14.91 -10.36
CA CYS A 73 20.79 -14.88 -11.05
C CYS A 73 21.92 -14.88 -10.03
N ARG A 74 23.16 -15.07 -10.50
CA ARG A 74 24.35 -15.09 -9.64
C ARG A 74 24.51 -13.83 -8.77
N LYS A 75 24.10 -12.66 -9.25
CA LYS A 75 24.20 -11.39 -8.50
C LYS A 75 23.27 -11.30 -7.29
N CYS A 76 22.17 -12.06 -7.29
CA CYS A 76 21.25 -12.15 -6.16
C CYS A 76 21.29 -13.53 -5.50
N ASN A 77 22.38 -14.29 -5.67
CA ASN A 77 22.51 -15.65 -5.13
C ASN A 77 21.37 -16.59 -5.54
N ASN A 78 20.83 -16.39 -6.75
CA ASN A 78 19.68 -17.12 -7.30
C ASN A 78 18.35 -16.94 -6.51
N GLU A 79 18.27 -15.98 -5.59
CA GLU A 79 17.04 -15.67 -4.84
C GLU A 79 16.00 -14.91 -5.70
N GLY A 80 16.48 -14.15 -6.67
CA GLY A 80 15.63 -13.27 -7.51
C GLY A 80 15.25 -11.95 -6.84
N PHE A 81 15.73 -11.69 -5.63
CA PHE A 81 15.50 -10.48 -4.84
C PHE A 81 16.82 -9.89 -4.31
N THR A 82 16.86 -8.57 -4.13
CA THR A 82 17.99 -7.85 -3.52
C THR A 82 17.47 -6.80 -2.54
N GLY A 83 17.55 -7.10 -1.25
CA GLY A 83 17.07 -6.23 -0.19
C GLY A 83 15.55 -6.25 -0.01
N ARG A 84 15.03 -5.22 0.67
CA ARG A 84 13.62 -5.07 1.02
C ARG A 84 13.17 -3.64 0.77
N ILE A 85 11.86 -3.44 0.61
CA ILE A 85 11.22 -2.14 0.52
C ILE A 85 9.96 -2.13 1.40
N GLY A 86 9.63 -0.96 1.96
CA GLY A 86 8.40 -0.77 2.71
C GLY A 86 7.19 -0.61 1.79
N LEU A 87 6.07 -1.19 2.22
CA LEU A 87 4.73 -0.77 1.83
C LEU A 87 4.19 0.14 2.93
N PHE A 88 3.55 1.24 2.56
CA PHE A 88 3.15 2.28 3.49
C PHE A 88 1.69 2.65 3.34
N GLU A 89 1.09 2.96 4.47
CA GLU A 89 -0.20 3.62 4.59
C GLU A 89 -0.05 4.75 5.60
N ILE A 90 -0.57 5.93 5.24
CA ILE A 90 -0.28 7.18 5.95
C ILE A 90 -1.59 7.89 6.24
N LEU A 91 -1.96 7.92 7.52
CA LEU A 91 -3.12 8.65 8.02
C LEU A 91 -2.67 9.96 8.64
N SER A 92 -3.18 11.09 8.14
CA SER A 92 -2.85 12.41 8.67
C SER A 92 -3.89 12.87 9.69
N MET A 93 -3.45 13.60 10.70
CA MET A 93 -4.35 14.24 11.66
C MET A 93 -5.01 15.46 11.02
N THR A 94 -6.25 15.31 10.60
CA THR A 94 -7.12 16.39 10.12
C THR A 94 -8.04 16.88 11.24
N ASP A 95 -8.64 18.05 11.07
CA ASP A 95 -9.68 18.54 11.99
C ASP A 95 -10.86 17.57 12.09
N GLN A 96 -11.22 16.90 10.99
CA GLN A 96 -12.27 15.88 10.99
C GLN A 96 -11.85 14.63 11.77
N LEU A 97 -10.61 14.16 11.61
CA LEU A 97 -10.10 13.04 12.41
C LEU A 97 -10.00 13.40 13.90
N ALA A 98 -9.61 14.63 14.21
CA ALA A 98 -9.60 15.15 15.58
C ALA A 98 -11.00 15.10 16.19
N ASP A 99 -12.01 15.58 15.47
CA ASP A 99 -13.41 15.52 15.89
C ASP A 99 -13.89 14.09 16.14
N ILE A 100 -13.53 13.14 15.28
CA ILE A 100 -13.87 11.71 15.43
C ILE A 100 -13.26 11.16 16.71
N ILE A 101 -12.00 11.49 16.99
CA ILE A 101 -11.28 11.04 18.20
C ILE A 101 -11.91 11.62 19.47
N LEU A 102 -12.36 12.88 19.43
CA LEU A 102 -12.90 13.60 20.59
C LEU A 102 -14.34 13.19 20.95
N LYS A 103 -15.16 12.83 19.96
CA LYS A 103 -16.58 12.52 20.16
C LYS A 103 -16.80 11.04 20.48
N GLU A 104 -16.62 10.19 19.48
CA GLU A 104 -16.80 8.74 19.59
C GLU A 104 -15.88 8.05 18.57
N PRO A 105 -14.64 7.72 18.98
CA PRO A 105 -13.68 7.09 18.10
C PRO A 105 -14.16 5.68 17.73
N SER A 106 -14.56 5.51 16.48
CA SER A 106 -14.85 4.19 15.91
C SER A 106 -13.96 3.95 14.70
N GLU A 107 -13.50 2.70 14.56
CA GLU A 107 -12.68 2.27 13.43
C GLU A 107 -13.35 2.59 12.10
N ARG A 108 -14.67 2.40 12.01
CA ARG A 108 -15.46 2.69 10.82
C ARG A 108 -15.40 4.16 10.41
N GLU A 109 -15.53 5.09 11.36
CA GLU A 109 -15.45 6.52 11.04
C GLU A 109 -14.01 6.95 10.71
N ILE A 110 -13.01 6.35 11.35
CA ILE A 110 -11.59 6.58 11.03
C ILE A 110 -11.28 6.12 9.59
N ILE A 111 -11.75 4.94 9.19
CA ILE A 111 -11.56 4.42 7.82
C ILE A 111 -12.22 5.36 6.80
N LYS A 112 -13.47 5.79 7.04
CA LYS A 112 -14.15 6.74 6.15
C LYS A 112 -13.39 8.06 6.02
N GLU A 113 -12.85 8.56 7.13
CA GLU A 113 -12.05 9.79 7.11
C GLU A 113 -10.73 9.58 6.36
N ALA A 114 -10.09 8.42 6.51
CA ALA A 114 -8.90 8.07 5.77
C ALA A 114 -9.15 7.99 4.25
N GLU A 115 -10.26 7.35 3.85
CA GLU A 115 -10.72 7.32 2.45
C GLU A 115 -11.00 8.74 1.92
N ARG A 116 -11.65 9.60 2.72
CA ARG A 116 -11.94 10.99 2.37
C ARG A 116 -10.67 11.81 2.16
N GLN A 117 -9.65 11.61 2.99
CA GLN A 117 -8.32 12.21 2.80
C GLN A 117 -7.60 11.68 1.55
N GLY A 118 -8.11 10.61 0.95
CA GLY A 118 -7.51 9.96 -0.21
C GLY A 118 -6.32 9.09 0.14
N MET A 119 -6.25 8.60 1.39
CA MET A 119 -5.21 7.69 1.87
C MET A 119 -5.13 6.46 0.96
N ILE A 120 -3.91 6.15 0.52
CA ILE A 120 -3.62 4.94 -0.25
C ILE A 120 -3.40 3.80 0.75
N THR A 121 -4.10 2.69 0.55
CA THR A 121 -3.91 1.52 1.41
C THR A 121 -2.58 0.82 1.14
N MET A 122 -2.12 0.03 2.09
CA MET A 122 -0.87 -0.74 1.93
C MET A 122 -0.87 -1.64 0.69
N LYS A 123 -2.02 -2.24 0.36
CA LYS A 123 -2.19 -3.08 -0.83
C LYS A 123 -2.09 -2.25 -2.12
N GLN A 124 -2.68 -1.06 -2.14
CA GLN A 124 -2.64 -0.15 -3.27
C GLN A 124 -1.21 0.36 -3.53
N ASP A 125 -0.48 0.76 -2.49
CA ASP A 125 0.95 1.10 -2.58
C ASP A 125 1.80 -0.09 -3.06
N GLY A 126 1.48 -1.31 -2.59
CA GLY A 126 2.05 -2.54 -3.11
C GLY A 126 1.83 -2.71 -4.62
N ILE A 127 0.60 -2.51 -5.10
CA ILE A 127 0.26 -2.62 -6.52
C ILE A 127 1.02 -1.60 -7.37
N LEU A 128 1.14 -0.35 -6.91
CA LEU A 128 1.95 0.66 -7.57
C LEU A 128 3.41 0.19 -7.74
N LYS A 129 3.98 -0.40 -6.68
CA LYS A 129 5.35 -0.96 -6.70
C LYS A 129 5.49 -2.20 -7.58
N VAL A 130 4.44 -3.02 -7.69
CA VAL A 130 4.42 -4.16 -8.62
C VAL A 130 4.46 -3.66 -10.07
N LEU A 131 3.65 -2.66 -10.40
CA LEU A 131 3.59 -2.09 -11.75
C LEU A 131 4.90 -1.37 -12.12
N ALA A 132 5.55 -0.73 -11.14
CA ALA A 132 6.88 -0.13 -11.28
C ALA A 132 8.03 -1.16 -11.34
N GLY A 133 7.76 -2.46 -11.11
CA GLY A 133 8.77 -3.52 -11.15
C GLY A 133 9.77 -3.47 -10.00
N VAL A 134 9.29 -3.06 -8.83
CA VAL A 134 10.06 -2.99 -7.58
C VAL A 134 9.86 -4.25 -6.74
N THR A 135 8.66 -4.83 -6.74
CA THR A 135 8.32 -6.08 -6.04
C THR A 135 7.43 -6.95 -6.92
N THR A 136 7.07 -8.16 -6.45
CA THR A 136 6.13 -9.05 -7.12
C THR A 136 4.75 -9.00 -6.49
N ILE A 137 3.72 -9.42 -7.23
CA ILE A 137 2.35 -9.46 -6.70
C ILE A 137 2.22 -10.44 -5.54
N GLU A 138 2.95 -11.56 -5.58
CA GLU A 138 2.96 -12.57 -4.53
C GLU A 138 3.50 -12.00 -3.22
N GLU A 139 4.52 -11.14 -3.28
CA GLU A 139 5.03 -10.46 -2.09
C GLU A 139 4.02 -9.48 -1.48
N VAL A 140 3.25 -8.77 -2.31
CA VAL A 140 2.21 -7.85 -1.84
C VAL A 140 1.07 -8.61 -1.18
N LEU A 141 0.52 -9.63 -1.86
CA LEU A 141 -0.60 -10.42 -1.34
C LEU A 141 -0.23 -11.13 -0.02
N ARG A 142 1.02 -11.59 0.11
CA ARG A 142 1.52 -12.23 1.34
C ARG A 142 1.47 -11.32 2.58
N VAL A 143 1.61 -10.01 2.42
CA VAL A 143 1.73 -9.07 3.57
C VAL A 143 0.58 -8.09 3.71
N ALA A 144 -0.19 -7.87 2.63
CA ALA A 144 -1.25 -6.86 2.54
C ALA A 144 -2.64 -7.47 2.27
N GLU A 145 -2.80 -8.79 2.44
CA GLU A 145 -4.13 -9.36 2.68
C GLU A 145 -4.55 -9.01 4.12
N GLU A 146 -5.47 -8.05 4.22
CA GLU A 146 -6.25 -7.81 5.43
C GLU A 146 -7.22 -8.97 5.64
N LYS A 147 -7.32 -9.46 6.88
CA LYS A 147 -8.31 -10.46 7.29
C LYS A 147 -9.65 -9.81 7.58
#